data_AF-Q1AUA4-F1
#
_entry.id   AF-Q1AUA4-F1
#
_cell.length_a   1.000
_cell.length_b   1.000
_cell.length_c   1.000
_cell.angle_alpha   90.00
_cell.angle_beta   90.00
_cell.angle_gamma   90.00
#
_symmetry.space_group_name_H-M   'P 1'
#
loop_
_entity.id
_entity.type
_entity.pdbx_description
1 polymer ?
#
loop_
_entity_poly.entity_id
_entity_poly.type
_entity_poly.pdbx_seq_one_letter_code
_entity_poly.pdbx_strand_id
1 'polypeptide(L)'
;MIGYRPYEFMPADYGKPCVVAGFEPLDILQAILMNHAPLAEGRCEVENQDSRVVSWEGNLSALRSMAEVFEHREQGHDVGAFSFLYPMLERERQRPEGVVEEVQASVYHVPRGLVEALRPEGRGPMDRAGGPAR
;
A
#
# COMPACT_ATOMS: atom_id res chain seq x y z
N MET A 1 -0.12 -1.80 1.37
CA MET A 1 -0.82 -0.77 2.17
C MET A 1 -0.29 -0.80 3.59
N ILE A 2 -0.18 0.37 4.25
CA ILE A 2 0.52 0.56 5.53
C ILE A 2 -0.32 0.28 6.79
N GLY A 3 -1.60 -0.06 6.62
CA GLY A 3 -2.54 -0.22 7.73
C GLY A 3 -3.03 1.12 8.27
N TYR A 4 -3.55 1.12 9.50
CA TYR A 4 -4.01 2.34 10.17
C TYR A 4 -3.31 2.66 11.50
N ARG A 5 -2.44 1.77 12.00
CA ARG A 5 -1.55 2.06 13.14
C ARG A 5 -0.68 3.32 12.95
N PRO A 6 -0.10 3.62 11.76
CA PRO A 6 0.75 4.80 11.62
C PRO A 6 0.04 6.15 11.87
N TYR A 7 -1.30 6.17 11.96
CA TYR A 7 -2.06 7.38 12.25
C TYR A 7 -2.25 7.65 13.75
N GLU A 8 -1.75 6.78 14.65
CA GLU A 8 -1.85 6.96 16.12
C GLU A 8 -1.28 8.31 16.62
N PHE A 9 -0.39 8.93 15.85
CA PHE A 9 0.13 10.27 16.17
C PHE A 9 -0.92 11.39 16.09
N MET A 10 -2.04 11.20 15.36
CA MET A 10 -3.12 12.20 15.31
C MET A 10 -3.75 12.49 16.67
N PRO A 11 -4.26 11.48 17.39
CA PRO A 11 -4.76 11.71 18.73
C PRO A 11 -3.62 12.06 19.70
N ALA A 12 -2.47 11.39 19.62
CA ALA A 12 -1.38 11.55 20.59
C ALA A 12 -0.74 12.95 20.58
N ASP A 13 -0.46 13.49 19.38
CA ASP A 13 0.32 14.73 19.24
C ASP A 13 -0.58 15.95 19.03
N TYR A 14 -1.77 15.77 18.45
CA TYR A 14 -2.65 16.87 18.03
C TYR A 14 -4.02 16.87 18.70
N GLY A 15 -4.39 15.82 19.44
CA GLY A 15 -5.72 15.69 20.03
C GLY A 15 -6.83 15.70 18.98
N LYS A 16 -6.55 15.19 17.77
CA LYS A 16 -7.50 15.10 16.67
C LYS A 16 -7.86 13.63 16.40
N PRO A 17 -9.15 13.24 16.47
CA PRO A 17 -9.55 11.91 16.06
C PRO A 17 -9.31 11.73 14.56
N CYS A 18 -9.12 10.49 14.13
CA CYS A 18 -8.90 10.14 12.74
C CYS A 18 -9.64 8.85 12.40
N VAL A 19 -10.31 8.80 11.25
CA VAL A 19 -11.02 7.61 10.77
C VAL A 19 -10.48 7.23 9.40
N VAL A 20 -10.00 6.00 9.26
CA VAL A 20 -9.71 5.42 7.95
C VAL A 20 -11.00 4.94 7.31
N ALA A 21 -11.28 5.36 6.09
CA ALA A 21 -12.53 5.10 5.39
C ALA A 21 -12.29 4.63 3.95
N GLY A 22 -13.27 3.90 3.42
CA GLY A 22 -13.35 3.59 2.00
C GLY A 22 -13.71 4.82 1.15
N PHE A 23 -13.89 4.60 -0.15
CA PHE A 23 -14.17 5.66 -1.13
C PHE A 23 -15.62 5.70 -1.59
N GLU A 24 -16.48 4.80 -1.11
CA GLU A 24 -17.91 4.87 -1.43
C GLU A 24 -18.55 6.05 -0.67
N PRO A 25 -19.58 6.71 -1.24
CA PRO A 25 -20.23 7.84 -0.58
C PRO A 25 -20.71 7.53 0.84
N LEU A 26 -21.18 6.30 1.08
CA LEU A 26 -21.61 5.86 2.41
C LEU A 26 -20.45 5.74 3.40
N ASP A 27 -19.28 5.28 2.94
CA ASP A 27 -18.10 5.14 3.78
C ASP A 27 -17.65 6.50 4.33
N ILE A 28 -17.67 7.52 3.46
CA ILE A 28 -17.34 8.90 3.82
C ILE A 28 -18.34 9.46 4.85
N LEU A 29 -19.65 9.29 4.60
CA LEU A 29 -20.69 9.77 5.53
C LEU A 29 -20.59 9.08 6.90
N GLN A 30 -20.33 7.77 6.91
CA GLN A 30 -20.14 7.02 8.14
C GLN A 30 -18.87 7.47 8.89
N ALA A 31 -17.77 7.71 8.17
CA ALA A 31 -16.54 8.22 8.78
C ALA A 31 -16.71 9.62 9.38
N ILE A 32 -17.52 10.49 8.78
CA ILE A 32 -17.88 11.79 9.35
C ILE A 32 -18.64 11.61 10.68
N LEU A 33 -19.61 10.70 10.71
CA LEU A 33 -20.37 10.38 11.93
C LEU A 33 -19.45 9.81 13.03
N MET A 34 -18.57 8.88 12.67
CA MET A 34 -17.60 8.28 13.57
C MET A 34 -16.59 9.30 14.11
N ASN A 35 -16.21 10.33 13.35
CA ASN A 35 -15.37 11.41 13.88
C ASN A 35 -16.10 12.33 14.87
N HIS A 36 -17.42 12.46 14.76
CA HIS A 36 -18.20 13.39 15.58
C HIS A 36 -18.56 12.82 16.96
N ALA A 37 -18.88 11.53 17.06
CA ALA A 37 -19.29 10.90 18.32
C ALA A 37 -18.21 10.92 19.43
N PRO A 38 -16.91 10.62 19.15
CA PRO A 38 -15.83 10.68 20.14
C PRO A 38 -15.62 12.09 20.71
N LEU A 39 -15.77 13.14 19.90
CA LEU A 39 -15.63 14.53 20.34
C LEU A 39 -16.67 14.91 21.41
N ALA A 40 -17.89 14.37 21.31
CA ALA A 40 -18.92 14.58 22.32
C ALA A 40 -18.65 13.83 23.63
N GLU A 41 -17.87 12.74 23.58
CA GLU A 41 -17.53 11.87 24.71
C GLU A 41 -16.13 12.14 25.29
N GLY A 42 -15.39 13.11 24.74
CA GLY A 42 -14.01 13.38 25.11
C GLY A 42 -13.01 12.29 24.68
N ARG A 43 -13.41 11.40 23.77
CA ARG A 43 -12.55 10.36 23.19
C ARG A 43 -11.83 10.91 21.96
N CYS A 44 -10.56 10.52 21.83
CA CYS A 44 -9.70 10.93 20.72
C CYS A 44 -8.83 9.74 20.34
N GLU A 45 -9.25 9.00 19.32
CA GLU A 45 -8.60 7.76 18.89
C GLU A 45 -8.59 7.64 17.37
N VAL A 46 -7.82 6.67 16.86
CA VAL A 46 -7.86 6.29 15.45
C VAL A 46 -8.83 5.13 15.28
N GLU A 47 -9.84 5.33 14.45
CA GLU A 47 -10.83 4.30 14.13
C GLU A 47 -10.75 3.88 12.66
N ASN A 48 -11.37 2.74 12.34
CA ASN A 48 -11.36 2.18 11.00
C ASN A 48 -12.77 1.78 10.55
N GLN A 49 -13.31 2.55 9.62
CA GLN A 49 -14.58 2.29 8.97
C GLN A 49 -14.45 1.17 7.93
N ASP A 50 -13.30 1.04 7.27
CA ASP A 50 -13.03 0.03 6.24
C ASP A 50 -12.23 -1.18 6.77
N SER A 51 -12.75 -1.78 7.84
CA SER A 51 -12.15 -2.97 8.49
C SER A 51 -12.09 -4.22 7.60
N ARG A 52 -12.81 -4.22 6.47
CA ARG A 52 -12.79 -5.32 5.48
C ARG A 52 -11.50 -5.36 4.68
N VAL A 53 -10.91 -4.19 4.45
CA VAL A 53 -9.77 -4.02 3.54
C VAL A 53 -8.51 -3.59 4.29
N VAL A 54 -8.66 -2.78 5.34
CA VAL A 54 -7.53 -2.20 6.07
C VAL A 54 -7.36 -2.87 7.43
N SER A 55 -6.25 -3.58 7.61
CA SER A 55 -5.85 -4.13 8.91
C SER A 55 -5.07 -3.09 9.74
N TRP A 56 -4.95 -3.33 11.05
CA TRP A 56 -4.17 -2.47 11.96
C TRP A 56 -2.72 -2.30 11.47
N GLU A 57 -2.05 -3.42 11.21
CA GLU A 57 -0.63 -3.48 10.83
C GLU A 57 -0.40 -3.25 9.33
N GLY A 58 -1.47 -3.29 8.53
CA GLY A 58 -1.39 -3.25 7.07
C GLY A 58 -0.90 -4.56 6.46
N ASN A 59 -0.30 -4.44 5.28
CA ASN A 59 0.31 -5.56 4.57
C ASN A 59 1.80 -5.62 4.92
N LEU A 60 2.14 -6.50 5.86
CA LEU A 60 3.51 -6.67 6.36
C LEU A 60 4.50 -7.12 5.28
N SER A 61 4.08 -7.93 4.30
CA SER A 61 4.95 -8.36 3.19
C SER A 61 5.32 -7.18 2.29
N ALA A 62 4.33 -6.37 1.93
CA ALA A 62 4.57 -5.14 1.16
C ALA A 62 5.46 -4.14 1.93
N LEU A 63 5.25 -3.98 3.24
CA LEU A 63 6.10 -3.11 4.07
C LEU A 63 7.55 -3.59 4.12
N ARG A 64 7.79 -4.90 4.24
CA ARG A 64 9.14 -5.49 4.20
C ARG A 64 9.82 -5.27 2.85
N SER A 65 9.09 -5.53 1.77
CA SER A 65 9.56 -5.27 0.41
C SER A 65 9.91 -3.80 0.19
N MET A 66 9.07 -2.88 0.70
CA MET A 66 9.36 -1.44 0.66
C MET A 66 10.62 -1.09 1.45
N ALA A 67 10.84 -1.69 2.61
CA ALA A 67 12.04 -1.45 3.41
C ALA A 67 13.33 -2.04 2.80
N GLU A 68 13.21 -3.08 1.98
CA GLU A 68 14.35 -3.65 1.25
C GLU A 68 14.76 -2.78 0.05
N VAL A 69 13.76 -2.30 -0.68
CA VAL A 69 13.95 -1.59 -1.94
C VAL A 69 14.22 -0.09 -1.71
N PHE A 70 13.60 0.50 -0.70
CA PHE A 70 13.63 1.93 -0.48
C PHE A 70 14.28 2.30 0.85
N GLU A 71 15.02 3.42 0.84
CA GLU A 71 15.57 4.02 2.04
C GLU A 71 14.83 5.31 2.41
N HIS A 72 14.82 5.61 3.71
CA HIS A 72 14.28 6.87 4.22
C HIS A 72 15.30 7.98 3.96
N ARG A 73 14.88 9.03 3.24
CA ARG A 73 15.69 10.24 3.06
C ARG A 73 15.07 11.36 3.88
N GLU A 74 15.88 12.19 4.55
CA GLU A 74 15.39 13.35 5.31
C GLU A 74 14.86 14.49 4.42
N GLN A 75 15.07 14.42 3.11
CA GLN A 75 14.82 15.51 2.16
C GLN A 75 14.13 14.99 0.89
N GLY A 76 12.80 14.83 0.95
CA GLY A 76 11.99 14.97 -0.25
C GLY A 76 12.01 16.44 -0.70
N HIS A 77 12.19 16.71 -2.00
CA HIS A 77 12.09 18.07 -2.53
C HIS A 77 10.75 18.69 -2.10
N ASP A 78 10.83 19.70 -1.22
CA ASP A 78 9.76 20.61 -0.83
C ASP A 78 8.41 19.98 -0.40
N VAL A 79 8.44 18.89 0.39
CA VAL A 79 7.24 18.27 0.99
C VAL A 79 7.36 17.98 2.50
N GLY A 80 8.04 18.84 3.26
CA GLY A 80 8.05 18.77 4.74
C GLY A 80 8.47 17.42 5.33
N ALA A 81 8.10 17.16 6.60
CA ALA A 81 8.53 15.99 7.38
C ALA A 81 8.00 14.62 6.87
N PHE A 82 7.31 14.59 5.73
CA PHE A 82 6.76 13.38 5.10
C PHE A 82 7.62 13.00 3.90
N SER A 83 8.89 12.65 4.15
CA SER A 83 9.80 12.30 3.06
C SER A 83 9.55 10.85 2.59
N PHE A 84 9.16 10.75 1.32
CA PHE A 84 8.75 9.53 0.64
C PHE A 84 9.97 8.68 0.27
N LEU A 85 9.83 7.39 0.54
CA LEU A 85 10.76 6.31 0.22
C LEU A 85 11.32 6.43 -1.22
N TYR A 86 12.66 6.52 -1.35
CA TYR A 86 13.37 6.52 -2.65
C TYR A 86 14.11 5.19 -2.86
N PRO A 87 14.18 4.66 -4.10
CA PRO A 87 14.98 3.47 -4.38
C PRO A 87 16.42 3.74 -3.96
N MET A 88 17.02 2.80 -3.23
CA MET A 88 18.41 2.91 -2.78
C MET A 88 19.32 3.08 -4.00
N LEU A 89 19.86 4.28 -4.22
CA LEU A 89 20.55 4.64 -5.47
C LEU A 89 22.06 4.42 -5.43
N GLU A 90 22.63 4.02 -4.28
CA GLU A 90 24.09 4.03 -4.08
C GLU A 90 24.72 2.66 -3.75
N ARG A 91 23.95 1.57 -3.61
CA ARG A 91 24.49 0.21 -3.42
C ARG A 91 23.78 -0.82 -4.28
N GLU A 92 24.42 -1.16 -5.40
CA GLU A 92 24.01 -2.17 -6.38
C GLU A 92 22.61 -1.99 -6.98
N ARG A 93 22.51 -2.23 -8.28
CA ARG A 93 21.23 -2.25 -8.99
C ARG A 93 20.37 -3.36 -8.40
N GLN A 94 19.33 -2.98 -7.65
CA GLN A 94 18.42 -3.93 -7.02
C GLN A 94 17.82 -4.89 -8.05
N ARG A 95 17.67 -6.14 -7.62
CA ARG A 95 17.06 -7.24 -8.37
C ARG A 95 15.61 -7.40 -7.87
N PRO A 96 14.62 -6.76 -8.49
CA PRO A 96 13.23 -6.77 -8.04
C PRO A 96 12.52 -8.12 -8.29
N GLU A 97 13.26 -9.15 -8.73
CA GLU A 97 12.72 -10.45 -9.09
C GLU A 97 12.19 -11.18 -7.84
N GLY A 98 10.91 -11.56 -7.83
CA GLY A 98 10.26 -12.26 -6.72
C GLY A 98 9.53 -11.35 -5.73
N VAL A 99 9.96 -10.08 -5.60
CA VAL A 99 9.30 -9.09 -4.73
C VAL A 99 7.89 -8.78 -5.24
N VAL A 100 7.74 -8.61 -6.55
CA VAL A 100 6.43 -8.32 -7.17
C VAL A 100 5.47 -9.47 -6.95
N GLU A 101 5.93 -10.71 -7.12
CA GLU A 101 5.14 -11.93 -6.93
C GLU A 101 4.73 -12.12 -5.47
N GLU A 102 5.62 -11.87 -4.51
CA GLU A 102 5.32 -11.95 -3.08
C GLU A 102 4.26 -10.92 -2.66
N VAL A 103 4.45 -9.66 -3.10
CA VAL A 103 3.50 -8.58 -2.82
C VAL A 103 2.15 -8.89 -3.47
N GLN A 104 2.10 -9.32 -4.72
CA GLN A 104 0.85 -9.70 -5.37
C GLN A 104 0.13 -10.84 -4.62
N ALA A 105 0.85 -11.89 -4.24
CA ALA A 105 0.27 -13.00 -3.48
C ALA A 105 -0.34 -12.53 -2.14
N SER A 106 0.34 -11.60 -1.45
CA SER A 106 -0.12 -11.06 -0.17
C SER A 106 -1.34 -10.12 -0.30
N VAL A 107 -1.44 -9.37 -1.41
CA VAL A 107 -2.53 -8.42 -1.66
C VAL A 107 -3.85 -9.14 -1.94
N TYR A 108 -3.81 -10.24 -2.69
CA TYR A 108 -5.04 -10.81 -3.20
C TYR A 108 -5.64 -11.96 -2.37
N HIS A 109 -4.90 -12.59 -1.44
CA HIS A 109 -5.39 -13.78 -0.70
C HIS A 109 -6.10 -14.79 -1.64
N VAL A 110 -5.54 -14.96 -2.85
CA VAL A 110 -6.21 -15.69 -3.92
C VAL A 110 -6.04 -17.19 -3.68
N PRO A 111 -7.14 -17.98 -3.68
CA PRO A 111 -7.04 -19.43 -3.68
C PRO A 111 -6.15 -19.86 -4.84
N ARG A 112 -5.16 -20.71 -4.56
CA ARG A 112 -4.04 -21.04 -5.47
C ARG A 112 -4.43 -21.28 -6.94
N GLY A 113 -5.63 -21.81 -7.21
CA GLY A 113 -6.16 -22.07 -8.55
C GLY A 113 -6.58 -20.84 -9.38
N LEU A 114 -6.85 -19.67 -8.78
CA LEU A 114 -7.22 -18.47 -9.55
C LEU A 114 -5.97 -17.67 -9.99
N VAL A 115 -4.82 -17.83 -9.31
CA VAL A 115 -3.51 -17.34 -9.81
C VAL A 115 -3.12 -18.04 -11.10
N GLU A 116 -3.43 -19.33 -11.23
CA GLU A 116 -3.19 -20.10 -12.46
C GLU A 116 -4.09 -19.66 -13.61
N ALA A 117 -5.34 -19.28 -13.32
CA ALA A 117 -6.29 -18.79 -14.32
C ALA A 117 -6.00 -17.37 -14.84
N LEU A 118 -5.24 -16.57 -14.07
CA LEU A 118 -4.84 -15.21 -14.43
C LEU A 118 -3.44 -15.14 -15.07
N ARG A 119 -2.75 -16.28 -15.26
CA ARG A 119 -1.54 -16.30 -16.08
C ARG A 119 -1.92 -15.93 -17.52
N PRO A 120 -1.32 -14.89 -18.12
CA PRO A 120 -1.55 -14.62 -19.52
C PRO A 120 -1.09 -15.84 -20.32
N GLU A 121 -2.01 -16.42 -21.11
CA GLU A 121 -1.69 -17.58 -21.94
C GLU A 121 -0.50 -17.24 -22.85
N GLY A 122 0.42 -18.21 -22.94
CA GLY A 122 1.77 -18.00 -23.41
C GLY A 122 1.87 -17.23 -24.72
N ARG A 123 2.63 -16.13 -24.69
CA ARG A 123 3.32 -15.66 -25.91
C ARG A 123 4.39 -16.70 -26.23
N GLY A 124 4.10 -17.56 -27.21
CA GLY A 124 5.09 -18.42 -27.86
C GLY A 124 6.28 -17.62 -28.40
N PRO A 125 7.42 -18.28 -28.64
CA PRO A 125 8.65 -17.60 -29.04
C PRO A 125 8.44 -16.81 -30.34
N MET A 126 8.89 -15.55 -30.34
CA MET A 126 8.89 -14.67 -31.51
C MET A 126 9.73 -15.31 -32.62
N ASP A 127 9.06 -15.80 -33.66
CA ASP A 127 9.71 -16.32 -34.86
C ASP A 127 10.38 -15.17 -35.62
N ARG A 128 11.71 -15.25 -35.77
CA ARG A 128 12.49 -14.34 -36.62
C ARG A 128 12.35 -14.80 -38.07
N ALA A 129 11.30 -14.38 -38.75
CA ALA A 129 11.27 -14.34 -40.22
C ALA A 129 11.63 -12.89 -40.62
N GLY A 130 12.77 -12.60 -41.24
CA GLY A 130 13.22 -13.21 -42.49
C GLY A 130 12.65 -12.41 -43.67
N GLY A 131 13.03 -11.14 -43.80
CA GLY A 131 12.71 -10.36 -45.01
C GLY A 131 13.63 -10.80 -46.16
N PRO A 132 13.13 -11.09 -47.37
CA PRO A 132 13.99 -11.37 -48.48
C PRO A 132 14.46 -10.07 -49.14
N ALA A 133 15.76 -10.02 -49.40
CA ALA A 133 16.38 -9.12 -50.33
C ALA A 133 16.00 -9.50 -51.78
N ARG A 134 15.40 -8.57 -52.52
CA ARG A 134 15.70 -8.14 -53.91
C ARG A 134 14.56 -7.32 -54.48
#